data_AF-A0A6J5DHB3-F1
#
_entry.id   AF-A0A6J5DHB3-F1
#
_cell.length_a   1.000
_cell.length_b   1.000
_cell.length_c   1.000
_cell.angle_alpha   90.00
_cell.angle_beta   90.00
_cell.angle_gamma   90.00
#
_symmetry.space_group_name_H-M   'P 1'
#
loop_
_entity.id
_entity.type
_entity.pdbx_description
1 polymer ?
#
loop_
_entity_poly.entity_id
_entity_poly.type
_entity_poly.pdbx_seq_one_letter_code
_entity_poly.pdbx_strand_id
1 'polypeptide(L)'
;MKRNNKDFASVDLKRRSAALGRAVAAARIARNMTRQDFSERANISPSTLVRIEKGDVSVSFASWLHAFERAGLLGLLEPVANRQNDVVGEAQRDAQSRKRARKAVSKTGEYDF
;
A
#
# COMPACT_ATOMS: atom_id res chain seq x y z
N MET A 1 2.83 -15.49 -25.14
CA MET A 1 3.50 -14.18 -25.36
C MET A 1 3.69 -13.51 -23.99
N LYS A 2 4.93 -13.33 -23.50
CA LYS A 2 5.17 -12.64 -22.22
C LYS A 2 4.82 -11.16 -22.38
N ARG A 3 3.72 -10.70 -21.77
CA ARG A 3 3.36 -9.28 -21.74
C ARG A 3 4.46 -8.50 -21.01
N ASN A 4 5.07 -7.53 -21.67
CA ASN A 4 6.02 -6.61 -21.04
C ASN A 4 5.23 -5.67 -20.12
N ASN A 5 5.24 -5.98 -18.82
CA ASN A 5 4.45 -5.26 -17.81
C ASN A 5 4.83 -3.76 -17.69
N LYS A 6 5.98 -3.35 -18.24
CA LYS A 6 6.48 -1.97 -18.21
C LYS A 6 5.71 -1.02 -19.13
N ASP A 7 5.11 -1.55 -20.19
CA ASP A 7 4.43 -0.75 -21.22
C ASP A 7 3.03 -0.30 -20.76
N PHE A 8 2.45 -0.98 -19.77
CA PHE A 8 1.12 -0.69 -19.22
C PHE A 8 1.14 0.23 -18.00
N ALA A 9 2.32 0.66 -17.54
CA ALA A 9 2.42 1.49 -16.35
C ALA A 9 2.13 2.96 -16.66
N SER A 10 1.08 3.50 -16.03
CA SER A 10 0.74 4.93 -16.05
C SER A 10 1.93 5.79 -15.59
N VAL A 11 1.96 7.05 -16.05
CA VAL A 11 2.97 8.04 -15.64
C VAL A 11 3.00 8.22 -14.12
N ASP A 12 1.82 8.28 -13.48
CA ASP A 12 1.72 8.39 -12.02
C ASP A 12 2.28 7.16 -11.32
N LEU A 13 2.00 5.96 -11.85
CA LEU A 13 2.52 4.70 -11.32
C LEU A 13 4.06 4.67 -11.36
N LYS A 14 4.65 5.05 -12.50
CA LYS A 14 6.12 5.15 -12.67
C LYS A 14 6.73 6.18 -11.71
N ARG A 15 6.07 7.32 -11.51
CA ARG A 15 6.52 8.37 -10.58
C ARG A 15 6.54 7.87 -9.15
N ARG A 16 5.45 7.22 -8.71
CA ARG A 16 5.32 6.67 -7.35
C ARG A 16 6.32 5.54 -7.10
N SER A 17 6.47 4.61 -8.04
CA SER A 17 7.43 3.52 -7.89
C SER A 17 8.87 4.02 -7.83
N ALA A 18 9.23 5.05 -8.62
CA ALA A 18 10.54 5.68 -8.56
C ALA A 18 10.78 6.39 -7.21
N ALA A 19 9.76 7.01 -6.62
CA ALA A 19 9.87 7.63 -5.30
C ALA A 19 10.11 6.58 -4.21
N LEU A 20 9.37 5.46 -4.25
CA LEU A 20 9.58 4.34 -3.33
C LEU A 20 10.98 3.72 -3.48
N GLY A 21 11.45 3.52 -4.71
CA GLY A 21 12.79 3.02 -5.00
C GLY A 21 13.89 3.93 -4.46
N ARG A 22 13.74 5.25 -4.61
CA ARG A 22 14.66 6.25 -4.02
C ARG A 22 14.66 6.21 -2.50
N ALA A 23 13.51 6.02 -1.86
CA ALA A 23 13.43 5.89 -0.40
C ALA A 23 14.22 4.66 0.10
N VAL A 24 14.08 3.52 -0.56
CA VAL A 24 14.88 2.31 -0.26
C VAL A 24 16.38 2.58 -0.45
N ALA A 25 16.76 3.20 -1.56
CA ALA A 25 18.16 3.53 -1.84
C ALA A 25 18.75 4.48 -0.79
N ALA A 26 18.02 5.53 -0.41
CA ALA A 26 18.42 6.47 0.63
C ALA A 26 18.60 5.77 1.98
N ALA A 27 17.67 4.89 2.35
CA ALA A 27 17.73 4.12 3.58
C ALA A 27 18.92 3.14 3.61
N ARG A 28 19.34 2.60 2.46
CA ARG A 28 20.55 1.78 2.33
C ARG A 28 21.82 2.63 2.48
N ILE A 29 21.89 3.76 1.77
CA ILE A 29 23.06 4.67 1.78
C ILE A 29 23.27 5.25 3.19
N ALA A 30 22.21 5.67 3.87
CA ALA A 30 22.27 6.19 5.23
C ALA A 30 22.84 5.18 6.25
N ARG A 31 22.78 3.87 5.94
CA ARG A 31 23.31 2.78 6.77
C ARG A 31 24.66 2.27 6.28
N ASN A 32 25.29 2.94 5.32
CA ASN A 32 26.55 2.54 4.69
C ASN A 32 26.57 1.09 4.18
N MET A 33 25.44 0.60 3.67
CA MET A 33 25.33 -0.77 3.18
C MET A 33 25.59 -0.85 1.67
N THR A 34 26.40 -1.83 1.27
CA THR A 34 26.53 -2.18 -0.14
C THR A 34 25.22 -2.79 -0.66
N ARG A 35 25.01 -2.78 -1.97
CA ARG A 35 23.84 -3.47 -2.56
C ARG A 35 23.86 -4.96 -2.25
N GLN A 36 25.05 -5.57 -2.25
CA GLN A 36 25.23 -6.98 -1.91
C GLN A 36 24.72 -7.26 -0.49
N ASP A 37 25.27 -6.57 0.50
CA ASP A 37 24.94 -6.74 1.93
C ASP A 37 23.47 -6.43 2.23
N PHE A 38 22.91 -5.38 1.62
CA PHE A 38 21.49 -5.07 1.78
C PHE A 38 20.60 -6.17 1.18
N SER A 39 20.92 -6.63 -0.04
CA SER A 39 20.11 -7.61 -0.75
C SER A 39 20.11 -8.97 -0.04
N GLU A 40 21.25 -9.39 0.47
CA GLU A 40 21.40 -10.64 1.22
C GLU A 40 20.55 -10.63 2.49
N ARG A 41 20.63 -9.56 3.28
CA ARG A 41 19.81 -9.40 4.50
C ARG A 41 18.32 -9.19 4.22
N ALA A 42 17.98 -8.69 3.04
CA ALA A 42 16.61 -8.58 2.57
C ALA A 42 16.12 -9.85 1.85
N ASN A 43 16.90 -10.93 1.81
CA ASN A 43 16.53 -12.18 1.13
C ASN A 43 16.10 -11.98 -0.34
N ILE A 44 16.79 -11.09 -1.07
CA ILE A 44 16.56 -10.82 -2.50
C ILE A 44 17.88 -10.80 -3.26
N SER A 45 17.85 -10.99 -4.58
CA SER A 45 19.08 -10.89 -5.38
C SER A 45 19.57 -9.43 -5.49
N PRO A 46 20.89 -9.18 -5.63
CA PRO A 46 21.43 -7.85 -5.88
C PRO A 46 20.85 -7.19 -7.13
N SER A 47 20.60 -7.98 -8.18
CA SER A 47 19.97 -7.52 -9.42
C SER A 47 18.52 -7.06 -9.20
N THR A 48 17.79 -7.74 -8.30
CA THR A 48 16.43 -7.35 -7.90
C THR A 48 16.45 -6.04 -7.12
N LEU A 49 17.39 -5.88 -6.17
CA LEU A 49 17.57 -4.62 -5.44
C LEU A 49 17.86 -3.45 -6.38
N VAL A 50 18.74 -3.62 -7.38
CA VAL A 50 19.00 -2.56 -8.39
C VAL A 50 17.73 -2.15 -9.12
N ARG A 51 16.86 -3.11 -9.46
CA ARG A 51 15.58 -2.83 -10.12
C ARG A 51 14.59 -2.13 -9.18
N ILE A 52 14.54 -2.52 -7.92
CA ILE A 52 13.74 -1.86 -6.87
C ILE A 52 14.18 -0.41 -6.70
N GLU A 53 15.49 -0.15 -6.54
CA GLU A 53 16.01 1.23 -6.39
C GLU A 53 15.68 2.13 -7.59
N LYS A 54 15.55 1.53 -8.79
CA LYS A 54 15.10 2.22 -10.02
C LYS A 54 13.59 2.39 -10.11
N GLY A 55 12.81 1.82 -9.20
CA GLY A 55 11.35 1.86 -9.22
C GLY A 55 10.71 0.94 -10.26
N ASP A 56 11.35 -0.20 -10.58
CA ASP A 56 10.80 -1.16 -11.54
C ASP A 56 9.53 -1.83 -11.01
N VAL A 57 8.39 -1.45 -11.58
CA VAL A 57 7.04 -1.97 -11.26
C VAL A 57 6.85 -3.45 -11.58
N SER A 58 7.73 -4.05 -12.39
CA SER A 58 7.65 -5.47 -12.75
C SER A 58 8.33 -6.39 -11.73
N VAL A 59 8.98 -5.83 -10.71
CA VAL A 59 9.50 -6.61 -9.58
C VAL A 59 8.34 -7.07 -8.69
N SER A 60 8.41 -8.31 -8.19
CA SER A 60 7.35 -8.87 -7.37
C SER A 60 7.10 -8.04 -6.10
N PHE A 61 5.83 -7.96 -5.68
CA PHE A 61 5.48 -7.21 -4.49
C PHE A 61 6.16 -7.76 -3.23
N ALA A 62 6.32 -9.08 -3.12
CA ALA A 62 7.09 -9.70 -2.03
C ALA A 62 8.52 -9.18 -1.93
N SER A 63 9.22 -8.98 -3.07
CA SER A 63 10.58 -8.42 -3.07
C SER A 63 10.59 -6.95 -2.62
N TRP A 64 9.57 -6.18 -2.98
CA TRP A 64 9.37 -4.82 -2.49
C TRP A 64 9.14 -4.80 -0.97
N LEU A 65 8.29 -5.69 -0.44
CA LEU A 65 8.05 -5.80 0.99
C LEU A 65 9.31 -6.16 1.77
N HIS A 66 10.11 -7.12 1.30
CA HIS A 66 11.39 -7.44 1.91
C HIS A 66 12.37 -6.25 1.89
N ALA A 67 12.41 -5.50 0.79
CA ALA A 67 13.23 -4.30 0.71
C ALA A 67 12.75 -3.22 1.70
N PHE A 68 11.43 -3.01 1.85
CA PHE A 68 10.87 -2.08 2.83
C PHE A 68 11.11 -2.54 4.27
N GLU A 69 10.95 -3.83 4.56
CA GLU A 69 11.26 -4.44 5.84
C GLU A 69 12.72 -4.17 6.22
N ARG A 70 13.66 -4.51 5.34
CA ARG A 70 15.08 -4.27 5.56
C ARG A 70 15.41 -2.77 5.66
N ALA A 71 14.69 -1.93 4.90
CA ALA A 71 14.85 -0.48 4.96
C ALA A 71 14.22 0.16 6.21
N GLY A 72 13.44 -0.57 7.02
CA GLY A 72 12.68 -0.03 8.15
C GLY A 72 11.50 0.85 7.74
N LEU A 73 10.97 0.64 6.53
CA LEU A 73 9.87 1.42 5.93
C LEU A 73 8.55 0.65 5.87
N LEU A 74 8.53 -0.64 6.25
CA LEU A 74 7.36 -1.51 6.10
C LEU A 74 6.12 -0.96 6.83
N GLY A 75 6.29 -0.41 8.04
CA GLY A 75 5.19 0.18 8.82
C GLY A 75 4.52 1.39 8.15
N LEU A 76 5.13 2.00 7.13
CA LEU A 76 4.49 3.07 6.35
C LEU A 76 3.38 2.55 5.43
N LEU A 77 3.23 1.23 5.28
CA LEU A 77 2.14 0.60 4.53
C LEU A 77 0.89 0.35 5.39
N GLU A 78 0.96 0.48 6.72
CA GLU A 78 -0.19 0.33 7.63
C GLU A 78 -1.39 1.18 7.20
N PRO A 79 -1.22 2.47 6.81
CA PRO A 79 -2.35 3.29 6.37
C PRO A 79 -3.02 2.77 5.09
N VAL A 80 -2.30 2.03 4.24
CA VAL A 80 -2.87 1.44 3.02
C VAL A 80 -3.75 0.24 3.36
N ALA A 81 -3.40 -0.51 4.42
CA ALA A 81 -4.18 -1.64 4.90
C ALA A 81 -5.43 -1.20 5.71
N ASN A 82 -5.43 0.03 6.23
CA ASN A 82 -6.59 0.55 6.96
C ASN A 82 -7.73 0.91 6.00
N ARG A 83 -8.81 0.13 6.07
CA ARG A 83 -10.05 0.33 5.31
C ARG A 83 -10.64 1.74 5.42
N GLN A 84 -10.51 2.39 6.57
CA GLN A 84 -11.07 3.73 6.79
C GLN A 84 -10.35 4.80 5.94
N ASN A 85 -9.13 4.53 5.47
CA ASN A 85 -8.39 5.44 4.61
C ASN A 85 -8.83 5.34 3.13
N ASP A 86 -9.66 4.36 2.78
CA ASP A 86 -10.33 4.27 1.47
C ASP A 86 -11.57 5.18 1.44
N VAL A 87 -11.33 6.49 1.30
CA VAL A 87 -12.39 7.52 1.29
C VAL A 87 -13.47 7.24 0.24
N VAL A 88 -13.06 6.80 -0.95
CA VAL A 88 -13.97 6.52 -2.06
C VAL A 88 -14.84 5.31 -1.72
N GLY A 89 -14.24 4.23 -1.24
CA GLY A 89 -15.00 3.05 -0.87
C GLY A 89 -15.86 3.26 0.38
N GLU A 90 -15.44 4.03 1.39
CA GLU A 90 -16.28 4.35 2.54
C GLU A 90 -17.53 5.12 2.09
N ALA A 91 -17.39 6.12 1.21
CA ALA A 91 -18.53 6.83 0.63
C ALA A 91 -19.50 5.89 -0.12
N GLN A 92 -18.97 4.92 -0.89
CA GLN A 92 -19.80 3.93 -1.58
C GLN A 92 -20.50 2.97 -0.62
N ARG A 93 -19.81 2.54 0.45
CA ARG A 93 -20.36 1.66 1.48
C ARG A 93 -21.46 2.33 2.27
N ASP A 94 -21.29 3.61 2.61
CA ASP A 94 -22.32 4.42 3.27
C ASP A 94 -23.55 4.59 2.38
N ALA A 95 -23.35 4.88 1.09
CA ALA A 95 -24.44 5.00 0.12
C ALA A 95 -25.21 3.68 -0.06
N GLN A 96 -24.52 2.53 0.02
CA GLN A 96 -25.13 1.20 -0.08
C GLN A 96 -25.66 0.66 1.25
N SER A 97 -25.32 1.28 2.38
CA SER A 97 -25.83 0.87 3.69
C SER A 97 -27.33 1.11 3.73
N ARG A 98 -28.11 0.02 3.84
CA ARG A 98 -29.56 0.14 4.01
C ARG A 98 -29.82 0.85 5.33
N LYS A 99 -30.28 2.10 5.28
CA LYS A 99 -30.76 2.82 6.47
C LYS A 99 -31.99 2.10 6.98
N ARG A 100 -31.82 1.22 7.98
CA ARG A 100 -32.92 0.54 8.67
C ARG A 100 -33.78 1.63 9.29
N ALA A 101 -35.06 1.70 8.91
CA ALA A 101 -36.00 2.62 9.53
C ALA A 101 -35.98 2.35 11.05
N ARG A 102 -35.58 3.35 11.85
CA ARG A 102 -35.72 3.28 13.30
C ARG A 102 -37.20 3.14 13.58
N LYS A 103 -37.60 2.06 14.26
CA LYS A 103 -38.97 1.92 14.77
C LYS A 103 -39.17 3.11 15.71
N ALA A 104 -40.01 4.06 15.33
CA ALA A 104 -40.40 5.14 16.22
C ALA A 104 -40.93 4.49 17.50
N VAL A 105 -40.37 4.87 18.64
CA VAL A 105 -40.91 4.47 19.94
C VAL A 105 -42.34 5.01 19.95
N SER A 106 -43.31 4.12 19.77
CA SER A 106 -44.72 4.46 19.95
C SER A 106 -44.87 4.95 21.37
N LYS A 107 -45.27 6.21 21.56
CA LYS A 107 -45.75 6.70 22.85
C LYS A 107 -46.92 5.78 23.26
N THR A 108 -46.65 4.84 24.15
CA THR A 108 -47.67 4.01 24.78
C THR A 108 -48.57 4.95 25.59
N GLY A 109 -49.87 4.77 25.40
CA GLY A 109 -50.92 5.74 25.67
C GLY A 109 -51.05 6.16 27.12
N GLU A 110 -51.21 7.46 27.29
CA GLU A 110 -51.88 8.08 28.41
C GLU A 110 -53.22 8.59 27.86
N TYR A 111 -54.25 7.75 27.93
CA TYR A 111 -55.65 8.16 27.78
C TYR A 111 -56.45 7.35 28.78
N ASP A 112 -56.86 8.07 29.83
CA ASP A 112 -57.71 7.63 30.93
C ASP A 112 -59.06 8.33 30.70
N PHE A 113 -60.05 7.61 30.16
CA PHE A 113 -61.46 8.04 30.03
C PHE A 113 -62.39 6.83 30.00
#